data_AF-A0A432Y9X8-F1
#
_entry.id   AF-A0A432Y9X8-F1
#
_cell.length_a   1.000
_cell.length_b   1.000
_cell.length_c   1.000
_cell.angle_alpha   90.00
_cell.angle_beta   90.00
_cell.angle_gamma   90.00
#
_symmetry.space_group_name_H-M   'P 1'
#
loop_
_entity.id
_entity.type
_entity.pdbx_description
1 polymer ?
#
loop_
_entity_poly.entity_id
_entity_poly.type
_entity_poly.pdbx_seq_one_letter_code
_entity_poly.pdbx_strand_id
1 'polypeptide(L)'
;MDHLLLRYNDAASNSLGEGVAFASEFIEGLQPITYQLLTNQGKSLASELFIFDLWVRNEDRTLSAIGGNPNLFYQPAETKFWALDHNLAFDMNFKLDEFKSSHLGSDAWIEQRNLPSKDYFQSKADSCIDKIDQIFKEVPKDWEPSDDYFSQIRLILDQIFEDSFWRQIT
;
A
#
# COMPACT_ATOMS: atom_id res chain seq x y z
N MET A 1 17.23 -25.62 -3.07
CA MET A 1 16.87 -24.32 -2.47
C MET A 1 17.73 -23.28 -3.16
N ASP A 2 17.14 -22.27 -3.80
CA ASP A 2 17.91 -21.24 -4.53
C ASP A 2 18.82 -20.50 -3.55
N HIS A 3 20.13 -20.51 -3.80
CA HIS A 3 21.11 -19.85 -2.93
C HIS A 3 20.94 -18.33 -2.87
N LEU A 4 20.16 -17.75 -3.80
CA LEU A 4 19.81 -16.33 -3.81
C LEU A 4 18.75 -15.95 -2.75
N LEU A 5 17.97 -16.92 -2.24
CA LEU A 5 16.88 -16.67 -1.28
C LEU A 5 17.32 -16.50 0.18
N LEU A 6 18.58 -16.81 0.51
CA LEU A 6 19.06 -16.85 1.91
C LEU A 6 20.08 -15.76 2.23
N ARG A 7 20.24 -14.75 1.35
CA ARG A 7 21.10 -13.61 1.63
C ARG A 7 20.55 -12.96 2.91
N TYR A 8 21.29 -13.06 4.02
CA TYR A 8 21.00 -12.50 5.36
C TYR A 8 20.16 -13.32 6.36
N ASN A 9 19.78 -14.57 6.09
CA ASN A 9 19.16 -15.42 7.13
C ASN A 9 19.54 -16.91 6.99
N ASP A 10 20.79 -17.23 7.35
CA ASP A 10 21.31 -18.61 7.30
C ASP A 10 20.48 -19.59 8.15
N ALA A 11 19.83 -19.12 9.22
CA ALA A 11 18.97 -19.95 10.05
C ALA A 11 17.66 -20.35 9.36
N ALA A 12 17.17 -19.54 8.41
CA ALA A 12 15.95 -19.81 7.65
C ALA A 12 16.07 -21.07 6.78
N SER A 13 17.30 -21.47 6.39
CA SER A 13 17.53 -22.71 5.63
C SER A 13 16.98 -23.95 6.33
N ASN A 14 16.93 -23.92 7.67
CA ASN A 14 16.49 -25.03 8.51
C ASN A 14 15.04 -24.89 8.97
N SER A 15 14.42 -23.71 8.85
CA SER A 15 13.06 -23.44 9.36
C SER A 15 12.00 -23.26 8.30
N LEU A 16 12.36 -22.92 7.05
CA LEU A 16 11.40 -22.68 5.98
C LEU A 16 10.64 -23.94 5.54
N GLY A 17 11.16 -25.13 5.86
CA GLY A 17 10.54 -26.40 5.48
C GLY A 17 10.45 -26.59 3.96
N GLU A 18 9.53 -27.44 3.54
CA GLU A 18 9.18 -27.66 2.12
C GLU A 18 7.83 -26.98 1.82
N GLY A 19 7.72 -26.28 0.69
CA GLY A 19 6.46 -25.66 0.24
C GLY A 19 6.64 -24.27 -0.38
N VAL A 20 5.51 -23.58 -0.61
CA VAL A 20 5.48 -22.17 -1.04
C VAL A 20 5.75 -21.27 0.15
N ALA A 21 6.69 -20.33 -0.02
CA ALA A 21 7.06 -19.35 1.01
C ALA A 21 6.95 -17.93 0.46
N PHE A 22 6.63 -17.00 1.34
CA PHE A 22 6.73 -15.58 1.06
C PHE A 22 8.16 -15.11 1.31
N ALA A 23 8.71 -14.32 0.39
CA ALA A 23 10.00 -13.68 0.53
C ALA A 23 9.89 -12.22 0.09
N SER A 24 10.73 -11.36 0.66
CA SER A 24 10.85 -9.96 0.25
C SER A 24 12.19 -9.73 -0.44
N GLU A 25 12.22 -8.82 -1.39
CA GLU A 25 13.46 -8.37 -2.02
C GLU A 25 14.30 -7.57 -1.00
N PHE A 26 15.60 -7.89 -0.92
CA PHE A 26 16.52 -7.06 -0.17
C PHE A 26 16.95 -5.84 -1.00
N ILE A 27 16.66 -4.65 -0.48
CA ILE A 27 17.05 -3.38 -1.11
C ILE A 27 18.04 -2.67 -0.17
N GLU A 28 19.23 -2.38 -0.70
CA GLU A 28 20.30 -1.75 0.08
C GLU A 28 20.04 -0.26 0.30
N GLY A 29 20.35 0.23 1.51
CA GLY A 29 20.29 1.66 1.83
C GLY A 29 18.89 2.21 2.10
N LEU A 30 17.90 1.35 2.39
CA LEU A 30 16.59 1.79 2.86
C LEU A 30 16.67 2.38 4.27
N GLN A 31 16.01 3.51 4.45
CA GLN A 31 15.85 4.21 5.73
C GLN A 31 14.36 4.34 6.05
N PRO A 32 13.90 4.00 7.27
CA PRO A 32 12.51 4.21 7.65
C PRO A 32 12.11 5.66 7.47
N ILE A 33 10.89 5.89 6.96
CA ILE A 33 10.35 7.25 6.89
C ILE A 33 10.17 7.83 8.29
N THR A 34 10.59 9.09 8.42
CA THR A 34 10.25 9.94 9.58
C THR A 34 9.28 11.03 9.15
N TYR A 35 8.53 11.57 10.11
CA TYR A 35 7.61 12.68 9.86
C TYR A 35 8.33 13.87 9.20
N GLN A 36 9.53 14.22 9.69
CA GLN A 36 10.33 15.32 9.13
C GLN A 36 10.75 15.06 7.68
N LEU A 37 11.18 13.84 7.35
CA LEU A 37 11.57 13.48 5.99
C LEU A 37 10.37 13.55 5.04
N LEU A 38 9.23 12.99 5.46
CA LEU A 38 8.01 13.00 4.66
C LEU A 38 7.52 14.44 4.38
N THR A 39 7.51 15.30 5.40
CA THR A 39 7.10 16.71 5.26
C THR A 39 8.03 17.50 4.34
N ASN A 40 9.33 17.23 4.36
CA ASN A 40 10.31 18.00 3.57
C ASN A 40 10.37 17.59 2.09
N GLN A 41 10.18 16.31 1.77
CA GLN A 41 10.46 15.79 0.43
C GLN A 41 9.46 14.75 -0.08
N GLY A 42 8.53 14.29 0.76
CA GLY A 42 7.59 13.21 0.44
C GLY A 42 6.16 13.66 0.19
N LYS A 43 5.85 14.95 0.26
CA LYS A 43 4.47 15.46 0.23
C LYS A 43 3.63 14.97 -0.96
N SER A 44 4.19 15.03 -2.18
CA SER A 44 3.50 14.53 -3.37
C SER A 44 3.18 13.05 -3.29
N LEU A 45 4.15 12.23 -2.85
CA LEU A 45 3.93 10.81 -2.66
C LEU A 45 2.93 10.54 -1.54
N ALA A 46 3.02 11.25 -0.41
CA ALA A 46 2.13 11.10 0.72
C ALA A 46 0.67 11.36 0.31
N SER A 47 0.44 12.38 -0.52
CA SER A 47 -0.86 12.65 -1.12
C SER A 47 -1.34 11.53 -2.06
N GLU A 48 -0.45 10.93 -2.87
CA GLU A 48 -0.82 9.78 -3.72
C GLU A 48 -1.11 8.52 -2.89
N LEU A 49 -0.31 8.26 -1.85
CA LEU A 49 -0.51 7.15 -0.92
C LEU A 49 -1.84 7.29 -0.18
N PHE A 50 -2.23 8.50 0.24
CA PHE A 50 -3.54 8.73 0.85
C PHE A 50 -4.69 8.24 -0.05
N ILE A 51 -4.64 8.50 -1.35
CA ILE A 51 -5.67 8.02 -2.28
C ILE A 51 -5.56 6.51 -2.50
N PHE A 52 -4.34 5.99 -2.65
CA PHE A 52 -4.11 4.56 -2.83
C PHE A 52 -4.59 3.74 -1.62
N ASP A 53 -4.19 4.11 -0.41
CA ASP A 53 -4.55 3.40 0.81
C ASP A 53 -6.04 3.57 1.15
N LEU A 54 -6.66 4.71 0.82
CA LEU A 54 -8.12 4.83 0.88
C LEU A 54 -8.82 3.90 -0.11
N TRP A 55 -8.31 3.81 -1.35
CA TRP A 55 -8.86 2.99 -2.42
C TRP A 55 -8.83 1.50 -2.07
N VAL A 56 -7.72 1.03 -1.50
CA VAL A 56 -7.59 -0.37 -1.06
C VAL A 56 -7.99 -0.59 0.40
N ARG A 57 -8.51 0.42 1.09
CA ARG A 57 -8.92 0.36 2.51
C ARG A 57 -7.80 -0.13 3.47
N ASN A 58 -6.61 0.44 3.33
CA ASN A 58 -5.46 0.17 4.20
C ASN A 58 -5.32 1.27 5.26
N GLU A 59 -5.63 0.95 6.52
CA GLU A 59 -5.54 1.91 7.64
C GLU A 59 -4.20 1.87 8.37
N ASP A 60 -3.34 0.89 8.10
CA ASP A 60 -2.12 0.67 8.88
C ASP A 60 -1.02 1.68 8.57
N ARG A 61 -1.15 2.44 7.47
CA ARG A 61 -0.15 3.42 7.04
C ARG A 61 -0.24 4.74 7.80
N THR A 62 0.16 4.70 9.07
CA THR A 62 0.02 5.83 10.00
C THR A 62 1.34 6.54 10.26
N LEU A 63 1.31 7.88 10.35
CA LEU A 63 2.47 8.64 10.79
C LEU A 63 2.07 10.03 11.29
N SER A 64 2.57 10.40 12.45
CA SER A 64 2.42 11.72 13.03
C SER A 64 3.74 12.24 13.60
N ALA A 65 3.74 13.46 14.13
CA ALA A 65 4.90 14.03 14.82
C ALA A 65 5.36 13.20 16.05
N ILE A 66 4.48 12.38 16.64
CA ILE A 66 4.80 11.51 17.78
C ILE A 66 5.10 10.05 17.38
N GLY A 67 5.15 9.75 16.08
CA GLY A 67 5.37 8.40 15.54
C GLY A 67 4.13 7.81 14.88
N GLY A 68 4.22 6.53 14.55
CA GLY A 68 3.21 5.76 13.83
C GLY A 68 3.82 4.53 13.16
N ASN A 69 3.05 3.84 12.34
CA ASN A 69 3.50 2.74 11.51
C ASN A 69 3.50 3.14 10.02
N PRO A 70 4.56 3.80 9.51
CA PRO A 70 4.50 4.37 8.17
C PRO A 70 4.52 3.30 7.07
N ASN A 71 4.97 2.07 7.35
CA ASN A 71 5.20 1.00 6.37
C ASN A 71 5.80 1.54 5.06
N LEU A 72 6.78 2.42 5.19
CA LEU A 72 7.35 3.19 4.08
C LEU A 72 8.83 3.42 4.38
N PHE A 73 9.68 3.12 3.39
CA PHE A 73 11.10 3.44 3.40
C PHE A 73 11.42 4.51 2.36
N TYR A 74 12.53 5.21 2.59
CA TYR A 74 13.19 6.06 1.61
C TYR A 74 14.59 5.51 1.31
N GLN A 75 14.99 5.59 0.05
CA GLN A 75 16.30 5.23 -0.44
C GLN A 75 17.01 6.50 -0.93
N PRO A 76 17.88 7.12 -0.12
CA PRO A 76 18.50 8.41 -0.46
C PRO A 76 19.30 8.39 -1.76
N ALA A 77 19.99 7.29 -2.05
CA ALA A 77 20.84 7.16 -3.24
C ALA A 77 20.04 7.26 -4.56
N GLU A 78 18.78 6.82 -4.55
CA GLU A 78 17.90 6.84 -5.73
C GLU A 78 16.79 7.91 -5.63
N THR A 79 16.72 8.63 -4.51
CA THR A 79 15.62 9.53 -4.18
C THR A 79 14.23 8.88 -4.30
N LYS A 80 14.16 7.59 -3.95
CA LYS A 80 12.97 6.74 -4.16
C LYS A 80 12.33 6.33 -2.85
N PHE A 81 11.01 6.15 -2.86
CA PHE A 81 10.25 5.62 -1.74
C PHE A 81 9.74 4.22 -2.03
N TRP A 82 9.60 3.43 -0.97
CA TRP A 82 9.22 2.02 -1.05
C TRP A 82 8.13 1.74 -0.01
N ALA A 83 6.89 1.65 -0.46
CA ALA A 83 5.76 1.23 0.37
C ALA A 83 5.77 -0.30 0.50
N LEU A 84 5.46 -0.78 1.70
CA LEU A 84 5.37 -2.21 1.99
C LEU A 84 4.16 -2.48 2.90
N ASP A 85 4.01 -3.76 3.21
CA ASP A 85 3.08 -4.29 4.21
C ASP A 85 1.63 -3.82 4.02
N HIS A 86 0.96 -4.47 3.07
CA HIS A 86 -0.45 -4.25 2.75
C HIS A 86 -1.32 -5.43 3.26
N ASN A 87 -0.85 -6.14 4.28
CA ASN A 87 -1.52 -7.31 4.84
C ASN A 87 -2.90 -6.98 5.45
N LEU A 88 -3.13 -5.73 5.85
CA LEU A 88 -4.39 -5.21 6.39
C LEU A 88 -5.21 -4.41 5.35
N ALA A 89 -4.86 -4.48 4.07
CA ALA A 89 -5.68 -3.91 3.01
C ALA A 89 -6.98 -4.72 2.81
N PHE A 90 -7.96 -4.07 2.21
CA PHE A 90 -9.30 -4.59 1.92
C PHE A 90 -10.09 -4.95 3.18
N ASP A 91 -9.86 -4.25 4.30
CA ASP A 91 -10.63 -4.48 5.52
C ASP A 91 -12.10 -4.05 5.34
N MET A 92 -13.01 -4.96 5.68
CA MET A 92 -14.45 -4.73 5.65
C MET A 92 -14.93 -3.85 6.81
N ASN A 93 -14.11 -3.71 7.87
CA ASN A 93 -14.36 -2.85 9.02
C ASN A 93 -13.67 -1.49 8.91
N PHE A 94 -13.19 -1.12 7.71
CA PHE A 94 -12.55 0.18 7.44
C PHE A 94 -13.37 1.37 7.98
N LYS A 95 -12.69 2.27 8.67
CA LYS A 95 -13.27 3.46 9.31
C LYS A 95 -12.60 4.72 8.77
N LEU A 96 -13.27 5.32 7.80
CA LEU A 96 -12.84 6.55 7.13
C LEU A 96 -12.35 7.67 8.07
N ASP A 97 -13.00 7.87 9.21
CA ASP A 97 -12.61 8.92 10.16
C ASP A 97 -11.30 8.60 10.91
N GLU A 98 -11.06 7.33 11.24
CA GLU A 98 -9.79 6.86 11.83
C GLU A 98 -8.68 6.95 10.79
N PHE A 99 -8.94 6.51 9.55
CA PHE A 99 -8.04 6.67 8.42
C PHE A 99 -7.62 8.14 8.22
N LYS A 100 -8.58 9.06 8.06
CA LYS A 100 -8.28 10.48 7.82
C LYS A 100 -7.49 11.14 8.95
N SER A 101 -7.73 10.74 10.19
CA SER A 101 -7.08 11.37 11.35
C SER A 101 -5.66 10.86 11.62
N SER A 102 -5.30 9.68 11.11
CA SER A 102 -4.03 9.02 11.46
C SER A 102 -3.11 8.71 10.27
N HIS A 103 -3.65 8.70 9.05
CA HIS A 103 -2.89 8.34 7.85
C HIS A 103 -1.77 9.34 7.56
N LEU A 104 -0.58 8.84 7.17
CA LEU A 104 0.61 9.67 6.95
C LEU A 104 0.45 10.76 5.87
N GLY A 105 -0.50 10.55 4.97
CA GLY A 105 -0.78 11.41 3.83
C GLY A 105 -1.91 12.41 4.03
N SER A 106 -2.56 12.45 5.20
CA SER A 106 -3.76 13.28 5.41
C SER A 106 -3.53 14.77 5.19
N ASP A 107 -2.51 15.34 5.84
CA ASP A 107 -2.17 16.75 5.68
C ASP A 107 -1.77 17.06 4.22
N ALA A 108 -0.94 16.18 3.64
CA ALA A 108 -0.48 16.32 2.27
C ALA A 108 -1.64 16.31 1.26
N TRP A 109 -2.62 15.41 1.45
CA TRP A 109 -3.83 15.38 0.63
C TRP A 109 -4.62 16.68 0.76
N ILE A 110 -4.88 17.18 1.97
CA ILE A 110 -5.62 18.43 2.19
C ILE A 110 -4.95 19.59 1.44
N GLU A 111 -3.62 19.66 1.50
CA GLU A 111 -2.85 20.73 0.86
C GLU A 111 -2.72 20.58 -0.66
N GLN A 112 -2.82 19.35 -1.19
CA GLN A 112 -2.54 19.05 -2.59
C GLN A 112 -3.74 18.54 -3.40
N ARG A 113 -4.91 18.29 -2.81
CA ARG A 113 -6.11 17.73 -3.49
C ARG A 113 -6.59 18.46 -4.73
N ASN A 114 -6.17 19.71 -4.93
CA ASN A 114 -6.48 20.50 -6.12
C ASN A 114 -5.44 20.35 -7.25
N LEU A 115 -4.32 19.64 -7.02
CA LEU A 115 -3.23 19.44 -7.98
C LEU A 115 -3.50 18.22 -8.88
N PRO A 116 -3.62 16.98 -8.35
CA PRO A 116 -4.04 15.85 -9.17
C PRO A 116 -5.55 15.91 -9.44
N SER A 117 -5.96 15.56 -10.65
CA SER A 117 -7.38 15.44 -10.97
C SER A 117 -7.93 14.07 -10.57
N LYS A 118 -9.24 13.99 -10.34
CA LYS A 118 -9.98 12.72 -10.24
C LYS A 118 -9.63 11.77 -11.40
N ASP A 119 -9.60 12.29 -12.63
CA ASP A 119 -9.30 11.53 -13.84
C ASP A 119 -7.91 10.88 -13.82
N TYR A 120 -6.90 11.54 -13.22
CA TYR A 120 -5.55 11.00 -13.08
C TYR A 120 -5.55 9.71 -12.27
N PHE A 121 -6.21 9.71 -11.11
CA PHE A 121 -6.28 8.53 -10.25
C PHE A 121 -7.17 7.44 -10.84
N GLN A 122 -8.31 7.80 -11.44
CA GLN A 122 -9.18 6.84 -12.10
C GLN A 122 -8.47 6.14 -13.27
N SER A 123 -7.69 6.85 -14.07
CA SER A 123 -6.91 6.25 -15.16
C SER A 123 -5.85 5.26 -14.66
N LYS A 124 -5.18 5.58 -13.54
CA LYS A 124 -4.25 4.65 -12.88
C LYS A 124 -4.98 3.41 -12.35
N ALA A 125 -6.13 3.60 -11.72
CA ALA A 125 -6.93 2.50 -11.17
C ALA A 125 -7.44 1.56 -12.27
N ASP A 126 -7.96 2.11 -13.36
CA ASP A 126 -8.43 1.37 -14.54
C ASP A 126 -7.34 0.45 -15.09
N SER A 127 -6.13 0.99 -15.29
CA SER A 127 -4.96 0.23 -15.75
C SER A 127 -4.55 -0.92 -14.82
N CYS A 128 -4.85 -0.82 -13.52
CA CYS A 128 -4.60 -1.86 -12.52
C CYS A 128 -5.73 -2.89 -12.50
N ILE A 129 -6.99 -2.43 -12.53
CA ILE A 129 -8.19 -3.28 -12.52
C ILE A 129 -8.24 -4.16 -13.77
N ASP A 130 -7.79 -3.67 -14.92
CA ASP A 130 -7.64 -4.45 -16.15
C ASP A 130 -6.80 -5.72 -15.98
N LYS A 131 -5.90 -5.75 -15.00
CA LYS A 131 -5.00 -6.88 -14.72
C LYS A 131 -5.46 -7.72 -13.53
N ILE A 132 -6.54 -7.36 -12.84
CA ILE A 132 -6.90 -7.97 -11.55
C ILE A 132 -7.20 -9.47 -11.66
N ASP A 133 -7.86 -9.91 -12.74
CA ASP A 133 -8.13 -11.34 -13.00
C ASP A 133 -6.84 -12.13 -13.19
N GLN A 134 -5.82 -11.52 -13.80
CA GLN A 134 -4.53 -12.16 -13.95
C GLN A 134 -3.82 -12.24 -12.59
N ILE A 135 -3.83 -11.16 -11.81
CA ILE A 135 -3.22 -11.11 -10.47
C ILE A 135 -3.86 -12.16 -9.55
N PHE A 136 -5.19 -12.31 -9.55
CA PHE A 136 -5.86 -13.34 -8.74
C PHE A 136 -5.45 -14.76 -9.14
N LYS A 137 -5.20 -15.02 -10.44
CA LYS A 137 -4.70 -16.33 -10.90
C LYS A 137 -3.24 -16.61 -10.51
N GLU A 138 -2.48 -15.59 -10.16
CA GLU A 138 -1.10 -15.73 -9.69
C GLU A 138 -1.03 -16.09 -8.20
N VAL A 139 -2.14 -15.98 -7.46
CA VAL A 139 -2.23 -16.42 -6.06
C VAL A 139 -2.04 -17.94 -6.01
N PRO A 140 -1.07 -18.45 -5.23
CA PRO A 140 -0.89 -19.89 -5.06
C PRO A 140 -2.16 -20.53 -4.52
N LYS A 141 -2.50 -21.71 -5.04
CA LYS A 141 -3.69 -22.47 -4.61
C LYS A 141 -3.78 -22.66 -3.09
N ASP A 142 -2.64 -22.88 -2.44
CA ASP A 142 -2.59 -23.10 -0.98
C ASP A 142 -2.90 -21.81 -0.18
N TRP A 143 -2.89 -20.65 -0.82
CA TRP A 143 -3.17 -19.33 -0.25
C TRP A 143 -4.45 -18.71 -0.83
N GLU A 144 -5.17 -19.44 -1.67
CA GLU A 144 -6.37 -18.94 -2.34
C GLU A 144 -7.44 -18.63 -1.27
N PRO A 145 -7.90 -17.37 -1.18
CA PRO A 145 -8.99 -17.01 -0.28
C PRO A 145 -10.29 -17.62 -0.79
N SER A 146 -11.37 -17.52 -0.01
CA SER A 146 -12.70 -17.90 -0.49
C SER A 146 -13.11 -17.04 -1.69
N ASP A 147 -13.85 -17.60 -2.66
CA ASP A 147 -14.33 -16.89 -3.86
C ASP A 147 -15.04 -15.55 -3.56
N ASP A 148 -15.77 -15.48 -2.44
CA ASP A 148 -16.45 -14.27 -1.99
C ASP A 148 -15.49 -13.10 -1.71
N TYR A 149 -14.25 -13.40 -1.33
CA TYR A 149 -13.24 -12.39 -0.98
C TYR A 149 -12.73 -11.64 -2.22
N PHE A 150 -12.45 -12.35 -3.33
CA PHE A 150 -12.06 -11.70 -4.59
C PHE A 150 -13.19 -10.83 -5.15
N SER A 151 -14.43 -11.29 -5.02
CA SER A 151 -15.61 -10.50 -5.39
C SER A 151 -15.73 -9.22 -4.54
N GLN A 152 -15.45 -9.31 -3.23
CA GLN A 152 -15.42 -8.14 -2.34
C GLN A 152 -14.31 -7.16 -2.70
N ILE A 153 -13.11 -7.64 -3.01
CA ILE A 153 -11.99 -6.79 -3.46
C ILE A 153 -12.42 -5.99 -4.70
N ARG A 154 -13.05 -6.62 -5.68
CA ARG A 154 -13.55 -5.91 -6.88
C ARG A 154 -14.54 -4.80 -6.53
N LEU A 155 -15.53 -5.10 -5.67
CA LEU A 155 -16.50 -4.11 -5.22
C LEU A 155 -15.84 -2.93 -4.51
N ILE A 156 -14.77 -3.14 -3.75
CA ILE A 156 -13.98 -2.08 -3.12
C ILE A 156 -13.20 -1.27 -4.17
N LEU A 157 -12.52 -1.95 -5.10
CA LEU A 157 -11.72 -1.30 -6.12
C LEU A 157 -12.56 -0.44 -7.07
N ASP A 158 -13.77 -0.87 -7.42
CA ASP A 158 -14.67 -0.13 -8.32
C ASP A 158 -15.17 1.19 -7.71
N GLN A 159 -15.12 1.34 -6.37
CA GLN A 159 -15.61 2.55 -5.68
C GLN A 159 -14.88 3.81 -6.16
N ILE A 160 -13.62 3.72 -6.60
CA ILE A 160 -12.86 4.87 -7.10
C ILE A 160 -13.50 5.53 -8.32
N PHE A 161 -14.37 4.80 -9.05
CA PHE A 161 -15.11 5.34 -10.19
C PHE A 161 -16.37 6.10 -9.79
N GLU A 162 -16.86 5.87 -8.57
CA GLU A 162 -18.07 6.50 -8.05
C GLU A 162 -17.79 7.91 -7.50
N ASP A 163 -18.71 8.85 -7.72
CA ASP A 163 -18.63 10.18 -7.10
C ASP A 163 -18.66 10.13 -5.56
N SER A 164 -19.30 9.12 -4.99
CA SER A 164 -19.39 8.88 -3.54
C SER A 164 -17.99 8.81 -2.90
N PHE A 165 -17.06 8.10 -3.54
CA PHE A 165 -15.67 7.93 -3.12
C PHE A 165 -14.89 9.25 -3.08
N TRP A 166 -15.18 10.17 -3.99
CA TRP A 166 -14.49 11.46 -4.03
C TRP A 166 -15.10 12.48 -3.08
N ARG A 167 -16.44 12.48 -2.94
CA ARG A 167 -17.14 13.41 -2.05
C ARG A 167 -16.73 13.27 -0.59
N GLN A 168 -16.35 12.07 -0.17
CA GLN A 168 -15.90 11.82 1.20
C GLN A 168 -14.54 12.45 1.53
N ILE A 169 -13.74 12.90 0.55
CA ILE A 169 -12.37 13.42 0.77
C ILE A 169 -12.14 14.85 0.24
N THR A 170 -13.20 15.49 -0.25
CA THR A 170 -13.27 16.91 -0.63
C THR A 170 -13.57 17.83 0.54
#